data_AF-A0A8T4NMI1-F1
#
_entry.id   AF-A0A8T4NMI1-F1
#
_cell.length_a   1.000
_cell.length_b   1.000
_cell.length_c   1.000
_cell.angle_alpha   90.00
_cell.angle_beta   90.00
_cell.angle_gamma   90.00
#
_symmetry.space_group_name_H-M   'P 1'
#
loop_
_entity.id
_entity.type
_entity.pdbx_description
1 polymer ?
#
loop_
_entity_poly.entity_id
_entity_poly.type
_entity_poly.pdbx_seq_one_letter_code
_entity_poly.pdbx_strand_id
1 'polypeptide(L)' 'MTTTIQLSDEMRNKIASFGNKGESYDQILRKIYDLAVKEHLRMFLMSSEGFVPIEEAIKEAEKRWPKSK' A
#
# COMPACT_ATOMS: atom_id res chain seq x y z
N MET A 1 14.63 -14.80 15.97
CA MET A 1 13.59 -15.20 16.94
C MET A 1 12.39 -15.68 16.17
N THR A 2 11.75 -16.75 16.62
CA THR A 2 10.49 -17.26 16.07
C THR A 2 9.35 -16.84 16.99
N THR A 3 8.24 -16.39 16.42
CA THR A 3 7.04 -16.01 17.18
C THR A 3 5.87 -16.90 16.75
N THR A 4 4.92 -17.11 17.65
CA THR A 4 3.73 -17.89 17.36
C THR A 4 2.58 -16.94 17.07
N ILE A 5 1.93 -17.12 15.92
CA ILE A 5 0.74 -16.37 15.52
C ILE A 5 -0.45 -17.32 15.56
N GLN A 6 -1.48 -16.98 16.33
CA GLN A 6 -2.72 -17.75 16.35
C GLN A 6 -3.59 -17.35 15.16
N LEU A 7 -4.07 -18.32 14.38
CA LEU A 7 -4.88 -18.13 13.18
C LEU A 7 -6.07 -19.08 13.22
N SER A 8 -7.20 -18.67 12.65
CA SER A 8 -8.29 -19.62 12.36
C SER A 8 -7.85 -20.62 11.30
N ASP A 9 -8.47 -21.81 11.28
CA ASP A 9 -8.17 -22.82 10.25
C ASP A 9 -8.46 -22.29 8.85
N GLU A 10 -9.51 -21.47 8.69
CA GLU A 10 -9.83 -20.81 7.43
C GLU A 10 -8.68 -19.91 6.95
N MET A 11 -8.16 -19.05 7.83
CA MET A 11 -7.07 -18.15 7.48
C MET A 11 -5.78 -18.91 7.19
N ARG A 12 -5.49 -19.96 7.97
CA ARG A 12 -4.34 -20.85 7.73
C ARG A 12 -4.42 -21.49 6.35
N ASN A 13 -5.60 -21.93 5.92
CA ASN A 13 -5.83 -22.53 4.61
C ASN A 13 -5.72 -21.49 3.49
N LYS A 14 -6.25 -20.27 3.69
CA LYS A 14 -6.08 -19.17 2.74
C LYS A 14 -4.59 -18.84 2.54
N ILE A 15 -3.82 -18.68 3.62
CA ILE A 15 -2.38 -18.42 3.51
C ILE A 15 -1.68 -19.58 2.80
N ALA A 16 -1.99 -20.84 3.14
CA ALA A 16 -1.41 -22.00 2.47
C ALA A 16 -1.64 -22.00 0.95
N SER A 17 -2.80 -21.51 0.50
CA SER A 17 -3.15 -21.45 -0.92
C SER A 17 -2.28 -20.49 -1.76
N PHE A 18 -1.60 -19.54 -1.11
CA PHE A 18 -0.66 -18.63 -1.78
C PHE A 18 0.73 -19.23 -2.00
N GLY A 19 1.03 -20.38 -1.39
CA GLY A 19 2.33 -21.04 -1.48
C GLY A 19 2.37 -22.16 -2.50
N ASN A 20 3.56 -22.47 -3.00
CA ASN A 20 3.82 -23.67 -3.79
C ASN A 20 4.19 -24.86 -2.89
N LYS A 21 4.10 -26.08 -3.44
CA LYS A 21 4.54 -27.30 -2.75
C LYS A 21 5.99 -27.18 -2.30
N GLY A 22 6.23 -27.28 -0.99
CA GLY A 22 7.56 -27.18 -0.38
C GLY A 22 7.92 -25.79 0.17
N GLU A 23 7.08 -24.77 -0.01
CA GLU A 23 7.29 -23.47 0.62
C GLU A 23 6.82 -23.45 2.08
N SER A 24 7.57 -22.76 2.94
CA SER A 24 7.20 -22.56 4.34
C SER A 24 6.23 -21.39 4.50
N TYR A 25 5.47 -21.39 5.60
CA TYR A 25 4.59 -20.26 5.94
C TYR A 25 5.35 -18.93 6.08
N ASP A 26 6.58 -18.93 6.59
CA ASP A 26 7.40 -17.70 6.67
C ASP A 26 7.69 -17.13 5.28
N GLN A 27 8.02 -17.99 4.31
CA GLN A 27 8.25 -17.58 2.92
C GLN A 27 6.98 -17.01 2.28
N ILE A 28 5.84 -17.66 2.50
CA ILE A 28 4.55 -17.21 1.97
C ILE A 28 4.18 -15.84 2.59
N LEU A 29 4.32 -15.69 3.91
CA LEU A 29 4.01 -14.44 4.61
C LEU A 29 4.89 -13.28 4.13
N ARG A 30 6.18 -13.52 3.85
CA ARG A 30 7.07 -12.51 3.26
C ARG A 30 6.60 -12.05 1.89
N LYS A 31 6.21 -12.97 1.01
CA LYS A 31 5.66 -12.62 -0.31
C LYS A 31 4.38 -11.80 -0.20
N ILE A 32 3.47 -12.20 0.69
CA ILE A 32 2.22 -11.47 0.94
C ILE A 32 2.54 -10.06 1.45
N TYR A 33 3.50 -9.92 2.37
CA TYR A 33 3.94 -8.62 2.87
C TYR A 33 4.49 -7.72 1.75
N ASP A 34 5.39 -8.25 0.92
CA ASP A 34 5.98 -7.47 -0.18
C ASP A 34 4.92 -7.00 -1.19
N LEU A 35 3.92 -7.83 -1.47
CA LEU A 35 2.78 -7.47 -2.31
C LEU A 35 1.91 -6.39 -1.66
N ALA A 36 1.61 -6.53 -0.37
CA ALA A 36 0.82 -5.55 0.37
C ALA A 36 1.50 -4.18 0.42
N VAL A 37 2.82 -4.13 0.60
CA VAL A 37 3.58 -2.86 0.59
C VAL A 37 3.48 -2.17 -0.77
N LYS A 38 3.66 -2.93 -1.87
CA LYS A 38 3.55 -2.40 -3.23
C LYS A 38 2.15 -1.88 -3.52
N GLU A 39 1.13 -2.64 -3.13
CA GLU A 39 -0.26 -2.25 -3.35
C GLU A 39 -0.64 -1.03 -2.52
N HIS A 40 -0.18 -0.94 -1.27
CA HIS A 40 -0.40 0.22 -0.44
C HIS A 40 0.23 1.49 -1.04
N LEU A 41 1.46 1.40 -1.53
CA LEU A 41 2.12 2.51 -2.22
C LEU A 41 1.37 2.90 -3.51
N ARG A 42 0.87 1.92 -4.27
CA ARG A 42 0.07 2.16 -5.48
C ARG A 42 -1.21 2.91 -5.14
N MET A 43 -1.95 2.46 -4.11
CA MET A 43 -3.17 3.13 -3.65
C MET A 43 -2.89 4.56 -3.19
N PHE A 44 -1.78 4.78 -2.49
CA PHE A 44 -1.39 6.11 -2.04
C PHE A 44 -1.09 7.05 -3.22
N LEU A 45 -0.29 6.59 -4.20
CA LEU A 45 0.14 7.43 -5.32
C LEU A 45 -0.94 7.65 -6.38
N MET A 46 -1.83 6.69 -6.56
CA MET A 46 -2.87 6.72 -7.61
C MET A 46 -4.24 7.14 -7.07
N SER A 47 -4.30 7.61 -5.81
CA SER A 47 -5.55 8.10 -5.24
C SER A 47 -6.01 9.35 -5.99
N SER A 48 -7.26 9.34 -6.44
CA SER A 48 -7.96 10.54 -6.93
C SER A 48 -8.62 11.33 -5.79
N GLU A 49 -8.37 10.97 -4.53
CA GLU A 49 -8.85 11.69 -3.36
C GLU A 49 -7.78 12.68 -2.87
N GLY A 50 -8.21 13.88 -2.46
CA GLY A 50 -7.32 14.87 -1.85
C GLY A 50 -6.30 15.52 -2.80
N PHE A 51 -6.48 15.41 -4.12
CA PHE A 51 -5.66 16.15 -5.09
C PHE A 51 -6.31 17.49 -5.46
N VAL A 52 -5.47 18.46 -5.81
CA VAL A 52 -5.88 19.74 -6.39
C VAL A 52 -5.38 19.77 -7.84
N PRO A 53 -6.24 20.05 -8.84
CA PRO A 53 -5.82 20.24 -10.21
C PRO A 53 -4.72 21.30 -10.32
N ILE A 54 -3.76 21.12 -11.23
CA ILE A 54 -2.61 22.04 -11.34
C ILE A 54 -3.06 23.47 -11.66
N GLU A 55 -4.13 23.63 -12.43
CA GLU A 55 -4.73 24.91 -12.79
C GLU A 55 -5.25 25.65 -11.55
N GLU A 56 -5.88 24.91 -10.64
CA GLU A 56 -6.40 25.45 -9.38
C GLU A 56 -5.26 25.79 -8.42
N ALA A 57 -4.25 24.93 -8.33
CA ALA A 57 -3.05 25.16 -7.52
C ALA A 57 -2.26 26.41 -7.97
N ILE A 58 -2.08 26.60 -9.29
CA ILE A 58 -1.42 27.80 -9.85
C ILE A 58 -2.23 29.06 -9.48
N LYS A 59 -3.55 29.01 -9.68
CA LYS A 59 -4.44 30.14 -9.37
C LYS A 59 -4.40 30.52 -7.88
N GLU A 60 -4.38 29.53 -6.98
CA GLU A 60 -4.23 29.78 -5.54
C GLU A 60 -2.86 30.37 -5.19
N ALA A 61 -1.79 29.86 -5.80
CA ALA A 61 -0.43 30.35 -5.57
C ALA A 61 -0.28 31.82 -6.00
N GLU A 62 -0.77 32.19 -7.18
CA GLU A 62 -0.74 33.58 -7.68
C GLU A 62 -1.57 34.53 -6.82
N LYS A 63 -2.72 34.05 -6.29
CA LYS A 63 -3.55 34.82 -5.36
C LYS A 63 -2.83 35.06 -4.03
N ARG A 64 -2.12 34.07 -3.52
CA ARG A 64 -1.45 34.12 -2.21
C ARG A 64 -0.11 34.85 -2.25
N TRP A 65 0.62 34.75 -3.36
CA TRP A 65 1.89 35.43 -3.60
C TRP A 65 1.83 36.23 -4.91
N PRO A 66 1.13 37.37 -4.92
CA PRO A 66 1.11 38.25 -6.07
C PRO A 66 2.54 38.74 -6.34
N LYS A 67 2.97 38.70 -7.62
CA LYS A 67 4.27 39.26 -8.00
C LYS A 67 4.31 40.73 -7.60
N SER A 68 5.37 41.14 -6.91
CA SER A 68 5.62 42.55 -6.62
C SER A 68 5.65 43.32 -7.94
N LYS A 69 5.01 44.49 -7.96
CA LYS A 69 5.05 45.42 -9.10
C LYS A 69 6.48 45.84 -9.42
#